data_AF-A1VRY0-F1
#
_entry.id   AF-A1VRY0-F1
#
_cell.length_a   1.000
_cell.length_b   1.000
_cell.length_c   1.000
_cell.angle_alpha   90.00
_cell.angle_beta   90.00
_cell.angle_gamma   90.00
#
_symmetry.space_group_name_H-M   'P 1'
#
loop_
_entity.id
_entity.type
_entity.pdbx_description
1 polymer ?
#
loop_
_entity_poly.entity_id
_entity_poly.type
_entity_poly.pdbx_seq_one_letter_code
_entity_poly.pdbx_strand_id
1 'polypeptide(L)'
;MTDPLPSNALVAIATVVAAVIAGLISVVALTLTKEQKTSEFRQAWIDGLRSDLADYLAAARAMARVIEEAAAFGDKYAALPFTIPPDQVGEIRRNVAVSLYRIKLRLNPDEKEHQELLRLLGSVSETQKQAVSAPLERTAAMLQAVETAADYSRPILKAEWRRVKAGEPQFRLVRNWLVPVVFALCAFFAWLIVSVKIAA
;
A
#
# COMPACT_ATOMS: atom_id res chain seq x y z
N MET A 1 19.17 62.09 2.50
CA MET A 1 20.48 61.58 2.05
C MET A 1 20.46 60.07 2.21
N THR A 2 20.11 59.35 1.15
CA THR A 2 20.34 57.91 1.06
C THR A 2 21.11 57.72 -0.24
N ASP A 3 22.43 57.62 -0.14
CA ASP A 3 23.23 57.29 -1.31
C ASP A 3 22.77 55.93 -1.85
N PRO A 4 22.54 55.80 -3.17
CA PRO A 4 22.14 54.54 -3.75
C PRO A 4 23.23 53.49 -3.51
N LEU A 5 22.81 52.25 -3.20
CA LEU A 5 23.74 51.13 -3.05
C LEU A 5 24.61 50.98 -4.31
N PRO A 6 25.92 50.72 -4.17
CA PRO A 6 26.80 50.56 -5.31
C PRO A 6 26.43 49.29 -6.10
N SER A 7 26.55 49.35 -7.43
CA SER A 7 26.05 48.33 -8.36
C SER A 7 26.59 46.92 -8.10
N ASN A 8 27.85 46.82 -7.67
CA ASN A 8 28.49 45.58 -7.26
C ASN A 8 27.79 44.92 -6.04
N ALA A 9 27.30 45.70 -5.08
CA ALA A 9 26.57 45.19 -3.92
C ALA A 9 25.20 44.61 -4.32
N LEU A 10 24.51 45.24 -5.28
CA LEU A 10 23.24 44.73 -5.83
C LEU A 10 23.43 43.38 -6.54
N VAL A 11 24.49 43.24 -7.33
CA VAL A 11 24.84 41.96 -8.00
C VAL A 11 25.17 40.87 -6.98
N ALA A 12 25.92 41.19 -5.93
CA ALA A 12 26.23 40.24 -4.86
C ALA A 12 24.98 39.74 -4.14
N ILE A 13 24.06 40.66 -3.76
CA ILE A 13 22.79 40.31 -3.11
C ILE A 13 21.94 39.42 -4.03
N ALA A 14 21.81 39.80 -5.31
CA ALA A 14 21.06 39.01 -6.29
C ALA A 14 21.62 37.58 -6.44
N THR A 15 22.95 37.43 -6.45
CA THR A 15 23.62 36.13 -6.53
C THR A 15 23.35 35.26 -5.31
N VAL A 16 23.44 35.84 -4.10
CA VAL A 16 23.16 35.12 -2.85
C VAL A 16 21.70 34.68 -2.79
N VAL A 17 20.77 35.57 -3.15
CA VAL A 17 19.33 35.26 -3.18
C VAL A 17 19.03 34.14 -4.19
N ALA A 18 19.61 34.22 -5.40
CA ALA A 18 19.47 33.17 -6.40
C ALA A 18 20.00 31.81 -5.92
N ALA A 19 21.15 31.79 -5.25
CA ALA A 19 21.72 30.57 -4.66
C ALA A 19 20.83 29.98 -3.56
N VAL A 20 20.24 30.81 -2.70
CA VAL A 20 19.30 30.37 -1.66
C VAL A 20 18.04 29.77 -2.29
N ILE A 21 17.45 30.43 -3.28
CA ILE A 21 16.27 29.92 -4.01
C ILE A 21 16.60 28.58 -4.67
N ALA A 22 17.74 28.46 -5.34
CA ALA A 22 18.19 27.20 -5.95
C ALA A 22 18.35 26.08 -4.91
N GLY A 23 18.91 26.39 -3.74
CA GLY A 23 19.01 25.45 -2.62
C GLY A 23 17.64 24.99 -2.11
N LEU A 24 16.68 25.91 -1.95
CA LEU A 24 15.32 25.57 -1.52
C LEU A 24 14.58 24.71 -2.56
N ILE A 25 14.72 25.03 -3.84
CA ILE A 25 14.18 24.22 -4.95
C ILE A 25 14.77 22.80 -4.91
N SER A 26 16.08 22.67 -4.66
CA SER A 26 16.75 21.37 -4.54
C SER A 26 16.17 20.55 -3.38
N VAL A 27 15.94 21.15 -2.21
CA VAL A 27 15.30 20.47 -1.06
C VAL A 27 13.88 20.00 -1.39
N VAL A 28 13.09 20.83 -2.08
CA VAL A 28 11.74 20.45 -2.54
C VAL A 28 11.84 19.26 -3.51
N ALA A 29 12.72 19.32 -4.50
CA ALA A 29 12.91 18.26 -5.48
C ALA A 29 13.33 16.93 -4.83
N LEU A 30 14.32 16.96 -3.93
CA LEU A 30 14.78 15.77 -3.20
C LEU A 30 13.67 15.17 -2.33
N THR A 31 12.88 16.01 -1.67
CA THR A 31 11.75 15.55 -0.84
C THR A 31 10.68 14.88 -1.71
N LEU A 32 10.37 15.46 -2.87
CA LEU A 32 9.42 14.88 -3.81
C LEU A 32 9.90 13.53 -4.35
N THR A 33 11.18 13.43 -4.75
CA THR A 33 11.75 12.16 -5.21
C THR A 33 11.72 11.09 -4.12
N LYS A 34 12.09 11.45 -2.89
CA LYS A 34 11.99 10.54 -1.74
C LYS A 34 10.56 10.08 -1.52
N GLU A 35 9.60 11.01 -1.46
CA GLU A 35 8.18 10.70 -1.22
C GLU A 35 7.59 9.81 -2.32
N GLN A 36 7.95 10.07 -3.58
CA GLN A 36 7.54 9.25 -4.71
C GLN A 36 8.03 7.81 -4.54
N LYS A 37 9.32 7.61 -4.22
CA LYS A 37 9.88 6.27 -4.00
C LYS A 37 9.28 5.56 -2.80
N THR A 38 9.09 6.27 -1.69
CA THR A 38 8.38 5.72 -0.53
C THR A 38 6.97 5.29 -0.90
N SER A 39 6.24 6.12 -1.65
CA SER A 39 4.87 5.81 -2.10
C SER A 39 4.85 4.59 -3.01
N GLU A 40 5.78 4.49 -3.97
CA GLU A 40 5.95 3.30 -4.84
C GLU A 40 6.19 2.03 -4.00
N PHE A 41 7.08 2.06 -3.01
CA PHE A 41 7.34 0.90 -2.14
C PHE A 41 6.13 0.52 -1.27
N ARG A 42 5.40 1.50 -0.73
CA ARG A 42 4.19 1.23 0.04
C ARG A 42 3.08 0.65 -0.84
N GLN A 43 2.93 1.15 -2.07
CA GLN A 43 1.98 0.59 -3.03
C GLN A 43 2.33 -0.85 -3.39
N ALA A 44 3.61 -1.14 -3.67
CA ALA A 44 4.09 -2.50 -3.91
C ALA A 44 3.82 -3.43 -2.71
N TRP A 45 3.97 -2.95 -1.48
CA TRP A 45 3.60 -3.70 -0.29
C TRP A 45 2.09 -3.96 -0.21
N ILE A 46 1.24 -2.95 -0.46
CA ILE A 46 -0.23 -3.10 -0.48
C ILE A 46 -0.67 -4.08 -1.57
N ASP A 47 -0.11 -3.96 -2.77
CA ASP A 47 -0.44 -4.81 -3.91
C ASP A 47 0.00 -6.25 -3.66
N GLY A 48 1.17 -6.44 -3.05
CA GLY A 48 1.63 -7.76 -2.59
C GLY A 48 0.72 -8.37 -1.54
N LEU A 49 0.28 -7.58 -0.54
CA LEU A 49 -0.70 -8.04 0.45
C LEU A 49 -2.03 -8.41 -0.21
N ARG A 50 -2.53 -7.59 -1.15
CA ARG A 50 -3.78 -7.87 -1.88
C ARG A 50 -3.68 -9.15 -2.69
N SER A 51 -2.56 -9.36 -3.39
CA SER A 51 -2.31 -10.58 -4.17
C SER A 51 -2.30 -11.82 -3.28
N ASP A 52 -1.50 -11.81 -2.21
CA ASP A 52 -1.39 -12.99 -1.34
C ASP A 52 -2.71 -13.28 -0.61
N LEU A 53 -3.49 -12.25 -0.24
CA LEU A 53 -4.86 -12.42 0.29
C LEU A 53 -5.78 -13.08 -0.74
N ALA A 54 -5.76 -12.63 -1.99
CA ALA A 54 -6.57 -13.21 -3.06
C ALA A 54 -6.20 -14.68 -3.29
N ASP A 55 -4.90 -14.99 -3.37
CA ASP A 55 -4.40 -16.35 -3.55
C ASP A 55 -4.82 -17.27 -2.40
N TYR A 56 -4.63 -16.83 -1.14
CA TYR A 56 -5.02 -17.61 0.03
C TYR A 56 -6.53 -17.86 0.08
N LEU A 57 -7.35 -16.81 -0.08
CA LEU A 57 -8.80 -16.90 0.06
C LEU A 57 -9.43 -17.67 -1.11
N ALA A 58 -8.93 -17.50 -2.34
CA ALA A 58 -9.39 -18.25 -3.50
C ALA A 58 -9.06 -19.74 -3.36
N ALA A 59 -7.83 -20.08 -2.94
CA ALA A 59 -7.44 -21.46 -2.73
C ALA A 59 -8.23 -22.12 -1.58
N ALA A 60 -8.45 -21.40 -0.47
CA ALA A 60 -9.30 -21.88 0.62
C ALA A 60 -10.73 -22.14 0.13
N ARG A 61 -11.33 -21.21 -0.62
CA ARG A 61 -12.67 -21.40 -1.22
C ARG A 61 -12.73 -22.61 -2.14
N ALA A 62 -11.75 -22.75 -3.03
CA ALA A 62 -11.67 -23.90 -3.94
C ALA A 62 -11.56 -25.22 -3.16
N MET A 63 -10.76 -25.24 -2.09
CA MET A 63 -10.62 -26.41 -1.24
C MET A 63 -11.91 -26.77 -0.50
N ALA A 64 -12.69 -25.77 -0.07
CA ALA A 64 -14.01 -26.00 0.52
C ALA A 64 -14.95 -26.72 -0.46
N ARG A 65 -14.97 -26.31 -1.74
CA ARG A 65 -15.77 -26.94 -2.79
C ARG A 65 -15.30 -28.35 -3.11
N VAL A 66 -14.00 -28.57 -3.21
CA VAL A 66 -13.46 -29.92 -3.42
C VAL A 66 -13.80 -30.85 -2.27
N ILE A 67 -13.71 -30.40 -1.02
CA ILE A 67 -14.09 -31.21 0.14
C ILE A 67 -15.59 -31.56 0.10
N GLU A 68 -16.44 -30.58 -0.21
CA GLU A 68 -17.89 -30.76 -0.34
C GLU A 68 -18.24 -31.78 -1.45
N GLU A 69 -17.70 -31.57 -2.64
CA GLU A 69 -17.96 -32.41 -3.82
C GLU A 69 -17.40 -33.82 -3.65
N ALA A 70 -16.18 -33.97 -3.14
CA ALA A 70 -15.58 -35.28 -2.88
C ALA A 70 -16.44 -36.08 -1.89
N ALA A 71 -17.02 -35.43 -0.88
CA ALA A 71 -17.93 -36.07 0.05
C ALA A 71 -19.30 -36.38 -0.56
N ALA A 72 -19.83 -35.51 -1.42
CA ALA A 72 -21.13 -35.70 -2.05
C ALA A 72 -21.14 -36.79 -3.14
N PHE A 73 -20.06 -36.89 -3.92
CA PHE A 73 -19.94 -37.80 -5.06
C PHE A 73 -19.16 -39.09 -4.74
N GLY A 74 -18.41 -39.13 -3.63
CA GLY A 74 -17.63 -40.30 -3.22
C GLY A 74 -16.69 -40.78 -4.33
N ASP A 75 -16.74 -42.08 -4.64
CA ASP A 75 -15.91 -42.69 -5.69
C ASP A 75 -16.13 -42.08 -7.08
N LYS A 76 -17.28 -41.45 -7.32
CA LYS A 76 -17.60 -40.80 -8.61
C LYS A 76 -16.92 -39.44 -8.76
N TYR A 77 -16.35 -38.87 -7.69
CA TYR A 77 -15.70 -37.56 -7.73
C TYR A 77 -14.64 -37.51 -8.83
N ALA A 78 -13.75 -38.51 -8.91
CA ALA A 78 -12.65 -38.55 -9.87
C ALA A 78 -13.10 -38.54 -11.35
N ALA A 79 -14.36 -38.85 -11.64
CA ALA A 79 -14.92 -38.83 -12.99
C ALA A 79 -15.53 -37.47 -13.38
N LEU A 80 -15.61 -36.51 -12.44
CA LEU A 80 -16.14 -35.17 -12.72
C LEU A 80 -15.16 -34.37 -13.60
N PRO A 81 -15.66 -33.50 -14.50
CA PRO A 81 -14.82 -32.75 -15.43
C PRO A 81 -14.03 -31.59 -14.79
N PHE A 82 -14.26 -31.29 -13.50
CA PHE A 82 -13.71 -30.13 -12.79
C PHE A 82 -13.01 -30.50 -11.47
N THR A 83 -12.47 -31.71 -11.37
CA THR A 83 -11.73 -32.16 -10.18
C THR A 83 -10.36 -31.52 -10.05
N ILE A 84 -9.84 -31.50 -8.81
CA ILE A 84 -8.42 -31.24 -8.57
C ILE A 84 -7.68 -32.59 -8.65
N PRO A 85 -6.72 -32.75 -9.58
CA PRO A 85 -5.91 -33.95 -9.67
C PRO A 85 -5.12 -34.23 -8.37
N PRO A 86 -4.99 -35.50 -7.93
CA PRO A 86 -4.30 -35.83 -6.67
C PRO A 86 -2.86 -35.30 -6.57
N ASP A 87 -2.14 -35.26 -7.69
CA ASP A 87 -0.78 -34.73 -7.80
C ASP A 87 -0.70 -33.21 -7.62
N GLN A 88 -1.79 -32.48 -7.85
CA GLN A 88 -1.86 -31.02 -7.65
C GLN A 88 -2.21 -30.62 -6.21
N VAL A 89 -2.81 -31.52 -5.42
CA VAL A 89 -3.25 -31.22 -4.04
C VAL A 89 -2.08 -30.78 -3.15
N GLY A 90 -0.92 -31.42 -3.30
CA GLY A 90 0.28 -31.07 -2.54
C GLY A 90 0.76 -29.65 -2.81
N GLU A 91 0.79 -29.24 -4.08
CA GLU A 91 1.23 -27.91 -4.48
C GLU A 91 0.21 -26.83 -4.06
N ILE A 92 -1.09 -27.10 -4.17
CA ILE A 92 -2.13 -26.18 -3.68
C ILE A 92 -1.98 -25.96 -2.17
N ARG A 93 -1.79 -27.03 -1.39
CA ARG A 93 -1.54 -26.91 0.06
C ARG A 93 -0.28 -26.10 0.37
N ARG A 94 0.79 -26.31 -0.39
CA ARG A 94 2.03 -25.53 -0.25
C ARG A 94 1.77 -24.05 -0.54
N ASN A 95 1.07 -23.74 -1.63
CA ASN A 95 0.78 -22.37 -2.04
C ASN A 95 -0.11 -21.65 -1.04
N VAL A 96 -1.14 -22.30 -0.51
CA VAL A 96 -1.98 -21.76 0.58
C VAL A 96 -1.12 -21.41 1.80
N ALA A 97 -0.24 -22.32 2.22
CA ALA A 97 0.63 -22.09 3.37
C ALA A 97 1.59 -20.92 3.12
N VAL A 98 2.23 -20.89 1.95
CA VAL A 98 3.14 -19.80 1.55
C VAL A 98 2.42 -18.46 1.57
N SER A 99 1.25 -18.35 0.95
CA SER A 99 0.48 -17.11 0.92
C SER A 99 0.08 -16.66 2.33
N LEU A 100 -0.36 -17.57 3.20
CA LEU A 100 -0.67 -17.25 4.59
C LEU A 100 0.53 -16.69 5.36
N TYR A 101 1.70 -17.30 5.23
CA TYR A 101 2.90 -16.81 5.89
C TYR A 101 3.38 -15.47 5.31
N ARG A 102 3.26 -15.27 4.00
CA ARG A 102 3.56 -13.98 3.36
C ARG A 102 2.62 -12.87 3.85
N ILE A 103 1.33 -13.15 4.01
CA ILE A 103 0.38 -12.22 4.63
C ILE A 103 0.83 -11.91 6.06
N LYS A 104 1.10 -12.94 6.87
CA LYS A 104 1.52 -12.79 8.27
C LYS A 104 2.77 -11.93 8.43
N LEU A 105 3.75 -12.08 7.53
CA LEU A 105 4.98 -11.30 7.55
C LEU A 105 4.80 -9.84 7.10
N ARG A 106 3.76 -9.55 6.30
CA ARG A 106 3.45 -8.18 5.89
C ARG A 106 2.62 -7.44 6.92
N LEU A 107 1.69 -8.11 7.58
CA LEU A 107 0.79 -7.49 8.54
C LEU A 107 1.56 -6.98 9.77
N ASN A 108 1.23 -5.76 10.18
CA ASN A 108 1.80 -5.14 11.38
C ASN A 108 1.27 -5.82 12.66
N PRO A 109 2.13 -6.42 13.49
CA PRO A 109 1.69 -7.10 14.71
C PRO A 109 1.15 -6.15 15.79
N ASP A 110 1.42 -4.84 15.70
CA ASP A 110 1.00 -3.85 16.70
C ASP A 110 -0.36 -3.22 16.38
N GLU A 111 -0.92 -3.49 15.19
CA GLU A 111 -2.20 -2.93 14.75
C GLU A 111 -3.35 -3.91 15.02
N LYS A 112 -4.37 -3.46 15.75
CA LYS A 112 -5.50 -4.31 16.17
C LYS A 112 -6.26 -4.88 14.97
N GLU A 113 -6.45 -4.07 13.93
CA GLU A 113 -7.10 -4.48 12.69
C GLU A 113 -6.31 -5.58 11.99
N HIS A 114 -4.97 -5.51 12.01
CA HIS A 114 -4.12 -6.55 11.42
C HIS A 114 -4.10 -7.83 12.26
N GLN A 115 -4.10 -7.72 13.58
CA GLN A 115 -4.24 -8.86 14.49
C GLN A 115 -5.58 -9.57 14.27
N GLU A 116 -6.67 -8.82 14.11
CA GLU A 116 -8.00 -9.38 13.85
C GLU A 116 -8.08 -10.05 12.48
N LEU A 117 -7.49 -9.45 11.44
CA LEU A 117 -7.39 -10.12 10.14
C LEU A 117 -6.64 -11.45 10.25
N LEU A 118 -5.52 -11.49 10.97
CA LEU A 118 -4.79 -12.75 11.21
C LEU A 118 -5.63 -13.78 11.96
N ARG A 119 -6.43 -13.35 12.94
CA ARG A 119 -7.35 -14.24 13.66
C ARG A 119 -8.40 -14.83 12.72
N LEU A 120 -8.99 -14.02 11.83
CA LEU A 120 -9.96 -14.46 10.82
C LEU A 120 -9.34 -15.39 9.78
N LEU A 121 -8.12 -15.12 9.31
CA LEU A 121 -7.42 -16.04 8.41
C LEU A 121 -7.09 -17.36 9.11
N GLY A 122 -6.78 -17.32 10.41
CA GLY A 122 -6.61 -18.50 11.25
C GLY A 122 -7.89 -19.33 11.39
N SER A 123 -9.06 -18.69 11.50
CA SER A 123 -10.34 -19.42 11.56
C SER A 123 -10.67 -20.12 10.24
N VAL A 124 -10.26 -19.57 9.09
CA VAL A 124 -10.34 -20.27 7.78
C VAL A 124 -9.52 -21.56 7.82
N SER A 125 -8.28 -21.50 8.30
CA SER A 125 -7.43 -22.70 8.41
C SER A 125 -8.01 -23.74 9.37
N GLU A 126 -8.64 -23.30 10.46
CA GLU A 126 -9.24 -24.21 11.44
C GLU A 126 -10.53 -24.87 10.94
N THR A 127 -11.42 -24.10 10.32
CA THR A 127 -12.63 -24.62 9.69
C THR A 127 -12.31 -25.60 8.54
N GLN A 128 -11.22 -25.37 7.81
CA GLN A 128 -10.73 -26.31 6.79
C GLN A 128 -10.37 -27.68 7.39
N LYS A 129 -9.66 -27.72 8.52
CA LYS A 129 -9.33 -28.99 9.20
C LYS A 129 -10.59 -29.72 9.64
N GLN A 130 -11.56 -28.99 10.17
CA GLN A 130 -12.84 -29.56 10.62
C GLN A 130 -13.66 -30.09 9.44
N ALA A 131 -13.64 -29.39 8.30
CA ALA A 131 -14.31 -29.82 7.07
C ALA A 131 -13.75 -31.13 6.50
N VAL A 132 -12.47 -31.44 6.71
CA VAL A 132 -11.95 -32.77 6.33
C VAL A 132 -12.60 -33.89 7.14
N SER A 133 -12.99 -33.63 8.40
CA SER A 133 -13.57 -34.65 9.30
C SER A 133 -15.09 -34.77 9.17
N ALA A 134 -15.79 -33.68 8.86
CA ALA A 134 -17.25 -33.66 8.64
C ALA A 134 -17.61 -32.77 7.43
N PRO A 135 -17.31 -33.21 6.19
CA PRO A 135 -17.40 -32.37 5.00
C PRO A 135 -18.76 -31.72 4.76
N LEU A 136 -19.84 -32.50 4.71
CA LEU A 136 -21.18 -32.04 4.34
C LEU A 136 -21.79 -31.02 5.33
N GLU A 137 -21.33 -31.04 6.58
CA GLU A 137 -21.84 -30.15 7.64
C GLU A 137 -21.00 -28.87 7.79
N ARG A 138 -19.71 -28.94 7.44
CA ARG A 138 -18.72 -27.92 7.84
C ARG A 138 -18.18 -27.07 6.69
N THR A 139 -18.37 -27.49 5.44
CA THR A 139 -17.95 -26.70 4.27
C THR A 139 -18.66 -25.34 4.18
N ALA A 140 -19.94 -25.27 4.58
CA ALA A 140 -20.66 -24.00 4.67
C ALA A 140 -20.00 -23.01 5.66
N ALA A 141 -19.59 -23.50 6.84
CA ALA A 141 -18.89 -22.67 7.83
C ALA A 141 -17.50 -22.23 7.33
N MET A 142 -16.80 -23.10 6.60
CA MET A 142 -15.53 -22.76 5.97
C MET A 142 -15.71 -21.65 4.91
N LEU A 143 -16.71 -21.76 4.03
CA LEU A 143 -17.03 -20.71 3.05
C LEU A 143 -17.38 -19.39 3.74
N GLN A 144 -18.17 -19.42 4.82
CA GLN A 144 -18.49 -18.24 5.60
C GLN A 144 -17.25 -17.60 6.23
N ALA A 145 -16.32 -18.40 6.76
CA ALA A 145 -15.06 -17.90 7.30
C ALA A 145 -14.21 -17.20 6.22
N VAL A 146 -14.17 -17.77 5.01
CA VAL A 146 -13.48 -17.17 3.86
C VAL A 146 -14.09 -15.82 3.50
N GLU A 147 -15.42 -15.73 3.35
CA GLU A 147 -16.09 -14.46 3.03
C GLU A 147 -15.90 -13.41 4.12
N THR A 148 -15.98 -13.83 5.39
CA THR A 148 -15.75 -12.93 6.53
C THR A 148 -14.34 -12.35 6.51
N ALA A 149 -13.32 -13.17 6.27
CA ALA A 149 -11.94 -12.71 6.15
C ALA A 149 -11.73 -11.80 4.92
N ALA A 150 -12.36 -12.15 3.79
CA ALA A 150 -12.33 -11.36 2.57
C ALA A 150 -12.94 -9.97 2.79
N ASP A 151 -14.13 -9.89 3.36
CA ASP A 151 -14.80 -8.64 3.64
C ASP A 151 -14.04 -7.77 4.65
N TYR A 152 -13.43 -8.39 5.67
CA TYR A 152 -12.61 -7.68 6.64
C TYR A 152 -11.29 -7.15 6.06
N SER A 153 -10.75 -7.81 5.03
CA SER A 153 -9.50 -7.35 4.38
C SER A 153 -9.68 -6.05 3.57
N ARG A 154 -10.86 -5.80 3.01
CA ARG A 154 -11.18 -4.63 2.18
C ARG A 154 -10.97 -3.30 2.90
N PRO A 155 -11.52 -3.05 4.10
CA PRO A 155 -11.29 -1.81 4.84
C PRO A 155 -9.83 -1.61 5.25
N ILE A 156 -9.08 -2.69 5.55
CA ILE A 156 -7.64 -2.61 5.86
C ILE A 156 -6.87 -2.09 4.65
N LEU A 157 -7.05 -2.71 3.48
CA LEU A 157 -6.39 -2.25 2.24
C LEU A 157 -6.77 -0.80 1.91
N LYS A 158 -8.02 -0.41 2.18
CA LYS A 158 -8.47 0.98 1.98
C LYS A 158 -7.82 1.95 2.98
N ALA A 159 -7.63 1.55 4.23
CA ALA A 159 -6.97 2.35 5.25
C ALA A 159 -5.50 2.57 4.88
N GLU A 160 -4.79 1.52 4.47
CA GLU A 160 -3.41 1.61 3.99
C GLU A 160 -3.28 2.50 2.76
N TRP A 161 -4.19 2.38 1.79
CA TRP A 161 -4.22 3.28 0.64
C TRP A 161 -4.42 4.76 1.03
N ARG A 162 -5.24 5.04 2.05
CA ARG A 162 -5.39 6.41 2.56
C ARG A 162 -4.10 6.91 3.23
N ARG A 163 -3.39 6.04 3.97
CA ARG A 163 -2.09 6.37 4.58
C ARG A 163 -1.05 6.73 3.52
N VAL A 164 -0.97 5.96 2.43
CA VAL A 164 -0.08 6.26 1.29
C VAL A 164 -0.41 7.63 0.69
N LYS A 165 -1.69 7.92 0.40
CA LYS A 165 -2.08 9.21 -0.18
C LYS A 165 -1.87 10.41 0.75
N ALA A 166 -1.90 10.19 2.06
CA ALA A 166 -1.64 11.25 3.03
C ALA A 166 -0.17 11.69 2.99
N GLY A 167 0.73 10.76 2.68
CA GLY A 167 2.18 10.96 2.58
C GLY A 167 2.86 11.14 3.93
N GLU A 168 4.19 11.23 3.91
CA GLU A 168 4.98 11.38 5.14
C GLU A 168 4.80 12.76 5.80
N PRO A 169 4.91 12.87 7.14
CA PRO A 169 4.86 14.16 7.83
C PRO A 169 5.82 15.21 7.26
N GLN A 170 7.04 14.79 6.91
CA GLN A 170 8.07 15.63 6.29
C GLN A 170 7.63 16.16 4.93
N PHE A 171 7.03 15.31 4.08
CA PHE A 171 6.47 15.72 2.81
C PHE A 171 5.32 16.70 2.99
N ARG A 172 4.42 16.46 3.94
CA ARG A 172 3.32 17.38 4.25
C ARG A 172 3.81 18.76 4.68
N LEU A 173 4.91 18.83 5.44
CA LEU A 173 5.55 20.08 5.82
C LEU A 173 6.09 20.83 4.59
N VAL A 174 6.88 20.15 3.75
CA VAL A 174 7.45 20.74 2.54
C VAL A 174 6.37 21.24 1.59
N ARG A 175 5.34 20.41 1.34
CA ARG A 175 4.21 20.75 0.46
C ARG A 175 3.43 21.96 0.96
N ASN A 176 3.11 22.00 2.25
CA ASN A 176 2.18 23.00 2.78
C ASN A 176 2.86 24.33 3.13
N TRP A 177 4.17 24.35 3.36
CA TRP A 177 4.89 25.55 3.82
C TRP A 177 6.03 25.94 2.89
N LEU A 178 6.94 25.01 2.60
CA LEU A 178 8.16 25.34 1.85
C LEU A 178 7.86 25.72 0.40
N VAL A 179 6.95 24.98 -0.26
CA VAL A 179 6.56 25.27 -1.64
C VAL A 179 5.94 26.67 -1.78
N PRO A 180 4.92 27.07 -0.98
CA PRO A 180 4.41 28.44 -1.02
C PRO A 180 5.47 29.51 -0.76
N VAL A 181 6.38 29.29 0.19
CA VAL A 181 7.47 30.24 0.50
C VAL A 181 8.40 30.41 -0.70
N VAL A 182 8.81 29.32 -1.34
CA VAL A 182 9.65 29.37 -2.54
C VAL A 182 8.94 30.11 -3.67
N PHE A 183 7.65 29.85 -3.90
CA PHE A 183 6.86 30.58 -4.89
C PHE A 183 6.76 32.07 -4.59
N ALA A 184 6.51 32.44 -3.33
CA ALA A 184 6.43 33.84 -2.90
C ALA A 184 7.78 34.57 -3.08
N LEU A 185 8.90 33.93 -2.73
CA LEU A 185 10.25 34.48 -2.93
C LEU A 185 10.56 34.68 -4.41
N CYS A 186 10.24 33.70 -5.26
CA CYS A 186 10.42 33.81 -6.71
C CYS A 186 9.57 34.95 -7.30
N ALA A 187 8.30 35.05 -6.90
CA ALA A 187 7.39 36.10 -7.36
C ALA A 187 7.83 37.50 -6.91
N PHE A 188 8.24 37.64 -5.64
CA PHE A 188 8.78 38.88 -5.10
C PHE A 188 10.05 39.32 -5.83
N PHE A 189 10.96 38.39 -6.09
CA PHE A 189 12.20 38.69 -6.80
C PHE A 189 11.95 39.08 -8.26
N ALA A 190 11.04 38.38 -8.95
CA ALA A 190 10.62 38.75 -10.30
C ALA A 190 9.98 40.14 -10.36
N TRP A 191 9.11 40.46 -9.39
CA TRP A 191 8.52 41.79 -9.25
C TRP A 191 9.59 42.87 -9.04
N LEU A 192 10.55 42.64 -8.14
CA LEU A 192 11.64 43.58 -7.86
C LEU A 192 12.48 43.87 -9.12
N ILE A 193 12.78 42.85 -9.93
CA ILE A 193 13.48 43.03 -11.22
C ILE A 193 12.67 43.92 -12.18
N VAL A 194 11.36 43.69 -12.28
CA VAL A 194 10.48 44.48 -13.17
C VAL A 194 10.39 45.92 -12.69
N SER A 195 10.21 46.14 -11.38
CA SER A 195 10.10 47.48 -10.80
C SER A 195 11.38 48.31 -10.97
N VAL A 196 12.55 47.70 -10.80
CA VAL A 196 13.84 48.39 -11.04
C VAL A 196 14.01 48.77 -12.51
N LYS A 197 13.57 47.92 -13.45
CA LYS A 197 13.63 48.24 -14.89
C LYS A 197 12.68 49.36 -15.32
N ILE A 198 11.55 49.55 -14.65
CA ILE A 198 10.59 50.62 -14.98
C ILE A 198 11.06 51.98 -14.43
N ALA A 199 11.86 51.98 -13.36
CA ALA A 199 12.37 53.19 -12.72
C ALA A 199 13.68 53.75 -13.32
N ALA A 200 14.32 53.01 -14.23
CA ALA A 200 15.56 53.38 -14.92
C ALA A 200 15.26 53.81 -16.36
#